data_AF-A0AAC9W390-F1
#
_entry.id   AF-A0AAC9W390-F1
#
_cell.length_a   1.000
_cell.length_b   1.000
_cell.length_c   1.000
_cell.angle_alpha   90.00
_cell.angle_beta   90.00
_cell.angle_gamma   90.00
#
_symmetry.space_group_name_H-M   'P 1'
#
loop_
_entity.id
_entity.type
_entity.pdbx_description
1 polymer ?
#
loop_
_entity_poly.entity_id
_entity_poly.type
_entity_poly.pdbx_seq_one_letter_code
_entity_poly.pdbx_strand_id
1 'polypeptide(L)'
;MKRIINFQKSEKDYQLVDGDSVLFAIDIAEMKFDVKEFYYAFFVDDEEIKNSEIKNTIPSDKDASRVYDCIVKLYKEIVEEFNKNNRNDKGEKE
;
A
#
# COMPACT_ATOMS: atom_id res chain seq x y z
N MET A 1 10.80 -4.88 -13.05
CA MET A 1 11.57 -4.15 -12.03
C MET A 1 10.70 -4.01 -10.79
N LYS A 2 11.27 -3.89 -9.59
CA LYS A 2 10.50 -3.76 -8.35
C LYS A 2 10.08 -2.29 -8.17
N ARG A 3 8.79 -2.02 -8.01
CA ARG A 3 8.25 -0.69 -7.71
C ARG A 3 8.51 -0.38 -6.23
N ILE A 4 9.10 0.77 -5.90
CA ILE A 4 9.44 1.14 -4.52
C ILE A 4 8.56 2.32 -4.12
N ILE A 5 7.75 2.11 -3.09
CA ILE A 5 6.83 3.10 -2.55
C ILE A 5 7.34 3.51 -1.18
N ASN A 6 7.61 4.79 -0.99
CA ASN A 6 8.12 5.32 0.26
C ASN A 6 6.96 5.78 1.15
N PHE A 7 6.90 5.23 2.35
CA PHE A 7 6.10 5.77 3.43
C PHE A 7 6.88 6.88 4.12
N GLN A 8 6.30 8.07 4.17
CA GLN A 8 6.87 9.26 4.80
C GLN A 8 5.79 10.03 5.57
N LYS A 9 6.21 11.05 6.30
CA LYS A 9 5.32 11.94 7.06
C LYS A 9 5.62 13.39 6.69
N SER A 10 4.57 14.13 6.34
CA SER A 10 4.59 15.57 6.22
C SER A 10 4.09 16.21 7.53
N GLU A 11 4.01 17.54 7.58
CA GLU A 11 3.41 18.21 8.74
C GLU A 11 1.95 17.83 8.98
N LYS A 12 1.24 17.44 7.92
CA LYS A 12 -0.21 17.22 7.94
C LYS A 12 -0.63 15.78 7.66
N ASP A 13 0.21 15.01 6.97
CA ASP A 13 -0.18 13.70 6.44
C ASP A 13 0.86 12.62 6.71
N TYR A 14 0.39 11.37 6.80
CA TYR A 14 1.19 10.20 6.43
C TYR A 14 1.00 9.92 4.95
N GLN A 15 2.09 9.76 4.20
CA GLN A 15 2.04 9.70 2.74
C GLN A 15 2.75 8.44 2.22
N LEU A 16 2.17 7.85 1.18
CA LEU A 16 2.79 6.83 0.35
C LEU A 16 3.16 7.47 -0.99
N VAL A 17 4.44 7.47 -1.32
CA VAL A 17 5.00 8.21 -2.45
C VAL A 17 5.77 7.28 -3.38
N ASP A 18 5.54 7.41 -4.69
CA ASP A 18 6.27 6.71 -5.73
C ASP A 18 7.06 7.73 -6.56
N GLY A 19 8.38 7.73 -6.39
CA GLY A 19 9.24 8.81 -6.87
C GLY A 19 8.85 10.15 -6.25
N ASP A 20 8.34 11.06 -7.08
CA ASP A 20 7.86 12.39 -6.67
C ASP A 20 6.32 12.49 -6.58
N SER A 21 5.61 11.39 -6.84
CA SER A 21 4.13 11.36 -6.89
C SER A 21 3.55 10.78 -5.62
N VAL A 22 2.64 11.51 -4.97
CA VAL A 22 1.86 11.00 -3.83
C VAL A 22 0.78 10.07 -4.36
N LEU A 23 0.82 8.81 -3.94
CA LEU A 23 -0.17 7.79 -4.29
C LEU A 23 -1.37 7.81 -3.34
N PHE A 24 -1.10 8.03 -2.06
CA PHE A 24 -2.10 7.98 -1.00
C PHE A 24 -1.63 8.78 0.20
N ALA A 25 -2.57 9.44 0.89
CA ALA A 25 -2.30 10.23 2.07
C ALA A 25 -3.36 10.00 3.15
N ILE A 26 -2.94 10.04 4.41
CA ILE A 26 -3.81 10.00 5.59
C ILE A 26 -3.56 11.28 6.37
N ASP A 27 -4.57 12.13 6.46
CA ASP A 27 -4.52 13.33 7.30
C ASP A 27 -4.34 12.92 8.77
N ILE A 28 -3.33 13.50 9.42
CA ILE A 28 -2.92 13.18 10.79
C ILE A 28 -3.96 13.62 11.82
N ALA A 29 -4.72 14.68 11.56
CA ALA A 29 -5.74 15.18 12.48
C ALA A 29 -7.01 14.33 12.40
N GLU A 30 -7.41 13.93 11.19
CA GLU A 30 -8.62 13.15 10.97
C GLU A 30 -8.42 11.65 11.19
N MET A 31 -7.21 11.12 10.92
CA MET A 31 -6.88 9.69 11.01
C MET A 31 -7.89 8.78 10.30
N LYS A 32 -8.46 9.28 9.20
CA LYS A 32 -9.41 8.53 8.37
C LYS A 32 -8.68 7.85 7.24
N PHE A 33 -8.80 6.52 7.20
CA PHE A 33 -8.27 5.72 6.11
C PHE A 33 -9.33 5.55 5.02
N ASP A 34 -9.15 6.19 3.86
CA ASP A 34 -10.01 5.97 2.70
C ASP A 34 -9.62 4.68 1.99
N VAL A 35 -10.40 3.64 2.25
CA VAL A 35 -10.22 2.31 1.66
C VAL A 35 -10.32 2.37 0.14
N LYS A 36 -11.27 3.15 -0.41
CA LYS A 36 -11.50 3.22 -1.85
C LYS A 36 -10.30 3.87 -2.54
N GLU A 37 -9.85 5.01 -2.03
CA GLU A 37 -8.67 5.71 -2.56
C GLU A 37 -7.43 4.82 -2.49
N PHE A 38 -7.22 4.13 -1.36
CA PHE A 38 -6.14 3.17 -1.22
C PHE A 38 -6.22 2.05 -2.26
N TYR A 39 -7.40 1.48 -2.50
CA TYR A 39 -7.55 0.45 -3.53
C TYR A 39 -7.19 0.96 -4.93
N TYR A 40 -7.68 2.14 -5.30
CA TYR A 40 -7.36 2.74 -6.61
C TYR A 40 -5.87 3.07 -6.76
N ALA A 41 -5.22 3.56 -5.71
CA ALA A 41 -3.81 3.93 -5.75
C ALA A 41 -2.86 2.74 -5.98
N PHE A 42 -3.23 1.55 -5.49
CA PHE A 42 -2.35 0.37 -5.48
C PHE A 42 -2.79 -0.76 -6.41
N PHE A 43 -4.07 -0.83 -6.78
CA PHE A 43 -4.66 -2.01 -7.43
C PHE A 43 -5.57 -1.67 -8.62
N VAL A 44 -5.52 -0.45 -9.17
CA VAL A 44 -6.28 -0.12 -10.39
C VAL A 44 -5.72 -0.82 -11.64
N ASP A 45 -4.43 -1.17 -11.61
CA ASP A 45 -3.74 -1.91 -12.67
C ASP A 45 -3.20 -3.24 -12.11
N ASP A 46 -3.79 -4.35 -12.55
CA ASP A 46 -3.52 -5.69 -12.05
C ASP A 46 -2.08 -6.16 -12.32
N GLU A 47 -1.38 -5.57 -13.29
CA GLU A 47 -0.02 -5.97 -13.68
C GLU A 47 1.04 -5.51 -12.66
N GLU A 48 0.79 -4.44 -11.90
CA GLU A 48 1.77 -3.86 -10.96
C GLU A 48 1.71 -4.46 -9.55
N ILE A 49 0.61 -5.12 -9.20
CA ILE A 49 0.31 -5.62 -7.84
C ILE A 49 1.39 -6.56 -7.29
N LYS A 50 2.09 -7.30 -8.16
CA LYS A 50 2.98 -8.40 -7.75
C LYS A 50 4.41 -7.97 -7.44
N ASN A 51 4.80 -6.72 -7.70
CA ASN A 51 6.21 -6.30 -7.61
C ASN A 51 6.44 -4.98 -6.87
N SER A 52 5.51 -4.54 -6.01
CA SER A 52 5.67 -3.33 -5.19
C SER A 52 6.21 -3.63 -3.80
N GLU A 53 7.07 -2.76 -3.28
CA GLU A 53 7.57 -2.76 -1.91
C GLU A 53 7.32 -1.40 -1.26
N ILE A 54 6.66 -1.40 -0.10
CA ILE A 54 6.49 -0.19 0.71
C ILE A 54 7.63 -0.12 1.73
N LYS A 55 8.36 1.00 1.78
CA LYS A 55 9.50 1.23 2.69
C LYS A 55 9.20 2.38 3.64
N ASN A 56 9.46 2.18 4.93
CA ASN A 56 9.38 3.25 5.93
C ASN A 56 10.64 4.13 5.90
N THR A 57 10.51 5.43 5.60
CA THR A 57 11.63 6.39 5.60
C THR A 57 11.86 7.06 6.96
N ILE A 58 10.94 6.86 7.92
CA ILE A 58 10.93 7.50 9.24
C ILE A 58 10.76 6.48 10.39
N PRO A 59 11.58 5.41 10.44
CA PRO A 59 11.41 4.31 11.42
C PRO A 59 11.62 4.74 12.88
N SER A 60 12.20 5.92 13.13
CA SER A 60 12.38 6.46 14.48
C SER A 60 11.10 7.05 15.09
N ASP A 61 10.10 7.40 14.27
CA ASP A 61 8.81 7.89 14.74
C ASP A 61 7.90 6.69 15.05
N LYS A 62 7.54 6.52 16.33
CA LYS A 62 6.75 5.39 16.81
C LYS A 62 5.34 5.38 16.27
N ASP A 63 4.71 6.55 16.14
CA ASP A 63 3.33 6.64 15.67
C ASP A 63 3.28 6.44 14.17
N ALA A 64 4.23 7.04 13.44
CA ALA A 64 4.38 6.78 12.01
C ALA A 64 4.67 5.31 11.71
N SER A 65 5.49 4.66 12.54
CA SER A 65 5.80 3.23 12.39
C SER A 65 4.56 2.35 12.58
N ARG A 66 3.69 2.67 13.53
CA ARG A 66 2.42 1.96 13.71
C ARG A 66 1.50 2.11 12.50
N VAL A 67 1.38 3.33 11.97
CA VAL A 67 0.58 3.60 10.77
C VAL A 67 1.14 2.82 9.57
N TYR A 68 2.46 2.86 9.38
CA TYR A 68 3.15 2.06 8.37
C TYR A 68 2.87 0.56 8.51
N ASP A 69 2.99 0.00 9.71
CA ASP A 69 2.76 -1.43 9.95
C ASP A 69 1.32 -1.83 9.59
N CYS A 70 0.34 -1.00 9.96
CA CYS A 70 -1.06 -1.21 9.58
C CYS A 70 -1.25 -1.19 8.05
N ILE A 71 -0.67 -0.22 7.35
CA ILE A 71 -0.75 -0.10 5.88
C ILE A 71 -0.11 -1.32 5.22
N VAL A 72 1.09 -1.72 5.65
CA VAL A 72 1.82 -2.84 5.06
C VAL A 72 1.10 -4.16 5.31
N LYS A 73 0.53 -4.34 6.50
CA LYS A 73 -0.31 -5.51 6.80
C LYS A 73 -1.55 -5.53 5.89
N LEU A 74 -2.26 -4.40 5.82
CA LEU A 74 -3.19 -3.98 4.77
C LEU A 74 -2.90 -4.59 3.40
N TYR A 75 -1.87 -4.02 2.81
CA TYR A 75 -1.39 -4.31 1.47
C TYR A 75 -1.09 -5.81 1.29
N LYS A 76 -0.38 -6.43 2.25
CA LYS A 76 -0.01 -7.85 2.16
C LYS A 76 -1.23 -8.77 2.16
N GLU A 77 -2.20 -8.53 3.04
CA GLU A 77 -3.42 -9.34 3.12
C GLU A 77 -4.20 -9.30 1.79
N ILE A 78 -4.32 -8.12 1.18
CA ILE A 78 -4.97 -7.94 -0.13
C ILE A 78 -4.20 -8.67 -1.23
N VAL A 79 -2.88 -8.49 -1.30
CA VAL A 79 -2.03 -9.12 -2.32
C VAL A 79 -2.03 -10.65 -2.20
N GLU A 80 -1.99 -11.17 -0.97
CA GLU A 80 -2.08 -12.61 -0.71
C GLU A 80 -3.41 -13.18 -1.20
N GLU A 81 -4.52 -12.51 -0.89
CA GLU A 81 -5.85 -12.95 -1.31
C GLU A 81 -6.04 -12.88 -2.82
N PHE A 82 -5.57 -11.80 -3.45
CA PHE A 82 -5.55 -11.65 -4.91
C PHE A 82 -4.75 -12.77 -5.59
N ASN A 83 -3.61 -13.16 -5.01
CA ASN A 83 -2.78 -14.24 -5.54
C ASN A 83 -3.40 -15.63 -5.36
N LYS A 84 -4.14 -15.87 -4.26
CA LYS A 84 -4.89 -17.13 -4.08
C LYS A 84 -6.00 -17.26 -5.12
N ASN A 85 -6.79 -16.21 -5.31
CA ASN A 85 -7.92 -16.23 -6.25
C ASN A 85 -7.46 -16.39 -7.71
N ASN A 86 -6.38 -15.71 -8.11
CA ASN A 86 -5.79 -15.89 -9.44
C ASN A 86 -5.15 -17.26 -9.70
N ARG A 87 -4.79 -18.01 -8.65
CA ARG A 87 -4.28 -19.39 -8.81
C ARG A 87 -5.43 -20.39 -9.02
N ASN A 88 -6.58 -20.15 -8.40
CA ASN A 88 -7.75 -21.02 -8.53
C ASN A 88 -8.42 -20.92 -9.91
N ASP A 89 -8.36 -19.75 -10.55
CA ASP A 89 -8.94 -19.53 -11.88
C ASP A 89 -8.16 -20.22 -13.03
N LYS A 90 -6.94 -20.70 -12.76
CA LYS A 90 -6.14 -21.50 -13.72
C LYS A 90 -6.37 -23.02 -13.58
N GLY A 91 -7.19 -23.46 -12.63
CA GLY A 91 -7.45 -24.88 -12.34
C GLY A 91 -8.76 -25.45 -12.89
N GLU A 92 -9.63 -24.64 -13.51
CA GLU A 92 -10.95 -25.08 -14.01
C GLU A 92 -11.03 -25.23 -15.55
N LYS A 93 -9.88 -25.40 -16.22
CA LYS A 93 -9.83 -25.79 -17.64
C LYS A 93 -9.00 -27.05 -17.84
N GLU A 94 -9.45 -28.17 -17.29
CA GLU A 94 -9.10 -29.51 -17.78
C GLU A 94 -10.34 -30.39 -17.90
#